data_AF-A0A5E9AA81-F1
#
_entry.id   AF-A0A5E9AA81-F1
#
_cell.length_a   1.000
_cell.length_b   1.000
_cell.length_c   1.000
_cell.angle_alpha   90.00
_cell.angle_beta   90.00
_cell.angle_gamma   90.00
#
_symmetry.space_group_name_H-M   'P 1'
#
loop_
_entity.id
_entity.type
_entity.pdbx_description
1 polymer ?
#
loop_
_entity_poly.entity_id
_entity_poly.type
_entity_poly.pdbx_seq_one_letter_code
_entity_poly.pdbx_strand_id
1 'polypeptide(L)' 'MAAKGIASIGECMIELSGQTGDSWRMGFAGDTFNTLWALHALSPEHP' A
#
# COMPACT_ATOMS: atom_id res chain seq x y z
N MET A 1 26.51 6.35 -5.46
CA MET A 1 26.04 5.17 -4.70
C MET A 1 24.57 4.96 -5.06
N ALA A 2 24.16 3.80 -5.55
CA ALA A 2 22.74 3.53 -5.75
C ALA A 2 22.04 3.63 -4.39
N ALA A 3 20.92 4.36 -4.32
CA ALA A 3 20.11 4.42 -3.10
C ALA A 3 19.71 2.98 -2.72
N LYS A 4 19.95 2.57 -1.48
CA LYS A 4 19.50 1.26 -0.98
C LYS A 4 17.99 1.35 -0.75
N GLY A 5 17.21 0.85 -1.70
CA GLY A 5 15.76 0.76 -1.59
C GLY A 5 15.30 -0.67 -1.26
N ILE A 6 14.06 -0.80 -0.80
CA ILE A 6 13.37 -2.08 -0.67
C ILE A 6 12.45 -2.22 -1.89
N ALA A 7 12.47 -3.40 -2.52
CA ALA A 7 11.56 -3.76 -3.61
C ALA A 7 10.69 -4.95 -3.20
N SER A 8 9.43 -4.95 -3.64
CA SER A 8 8.50 -6.06 -3.48
C SER A 8 7.91 -6.40 -4.85
N ILE A 9 7.72 -7.70 -5.13
CA ILE A 9 7.21 -8.19 -6.42
C ILE A 9 5.96 -9.00 -6.15
N GLY A 10 4.84 -8.52 -6.67
CA GLY A 10 3.54 -9.18 -6.57
C GLY A 10 2.46 -8.32 -7.21
N GLU A 11 1.22 -8.56 -6.83
CA GLU A 11 0.05 -7.90 -7.39
C GLU A 11 -0.42 -6.77 -6.48
N CYS A 12 -0.82 -5.65 -7.11
CA CYS A 12 -1.60 -4.60 -6.46
C CYS A 12 -3.02 -4.67 -7.03
N MET A 13 -4.00 -4.63 -6.15
CA MET A 13 -5.41 -4.78 -6.46
C MET A 13 -6.17 -3.50 -6.14
N ILE A 14 -7.27 -3.28 -6.85
CA ILE A 14 -8.29 -2.34 -6.40
C ILE A 14 -9.05 -3.01 -5.25
N GLU A 15 -9.20 -2.31 -4.14
CA GLU A 15 -10.01 -2.73 -3.00
C GLU A 15 -11.31 -1.95 -2.96
N LEU A 16 -12.42 -2.64 -2.69
CA LEU A 16 -13.70 -2.02 -2.36
C LEU A 16 -14.04 -2.36 -0.91
N SER A 17 -13.99 -1.35 -0.04
CA SER A 17 -14.37 -1.47 1.38
C SER A 17 -15.73 -0.84 1.63
N GLY A 18 -16.52 -1.42 2.52
CA GLY A 18 -17.85 -0.91 2.86
C GLY A 18 -17.78 0.49 3.49
N GLN A 19 -18.72 1.37 3.12
CA GLN A 19 -18.97 2.65 3.76
C GLN A 19 -20.30 2.62 4.51
N THR A 20 -20.67 3.73 5.16
CA THR A 20 -22.03 3.88 5.69
C THR A 20 -23.04 3.91 4.53
N GLY A 21 -24.05 3.05 4.59
CA GLY A 21 -25.07 2.90 3.53
C GLY A 21 -24.58 2.04 2.36
N ASP A 22 -25.25 2.16 1.20
CA ASP A 22 -25.04 1.28 0.04
C ASP A 22 -23.86 1.68 -0.86
N SER A 23 -22.83 2.32 -0.29
CA SER A 23 -21.67 2.82 -1.04
C SER A 23 -20.40 2.03 -0.73
N TRP A 24 -19.52 1.96 -1.73
CA TRP A 24 -18.19 1.35 -1.61
C TRP A 24 -17.12 2.43 -1.66
N ARG A 25 -16.16 2.38 -0.73
CA ARG A 25 -14.92 3.15 -0.85
C ARG A 25 -13.93 2.35 -1.68
N MET A 26 -13.52 2.94 -2.79
CA MET A 26 -12.44 2.40 -3.60
C MET A 26 -11.07 2.80 -3.02
N GLY A 27 -10.17 1.83 -2.94
CA GLY A 27 -8.77 1.99 -2.53
C GLY A 27 -7.86 1.03 -3.28
N PHE A 28 -6.63 0.91 -2.80
CA PHE A 28 -5.64 -0.06 -3.30
C PHE A 28 -5.20 -0.97 -2.17
N ALA A 29 -5.06 -2.26 -2.46
CA ALA A 29 -4.59 -3.27 -1.52
C ALA A 29 -3.75 -4.34 -2.23
N GLY A 30 -3.30 -5.33 -1.48
CA GLY A 30 -2.46 -6.44 -1.96
C GLY A 30 -1.36 -6.70 -0.95
N ASP A 31 -1.01 -7.96 -0.70
CA ASP A 31 -0.04 -8.34 0.33
C ASP A 31 1.33 -7.66 0.12
N THR A 32 1.82 -7.66 -1.11
CA THR A 32 3.10 -7.06 -1.49
C THR A 32 3.06 -5.54 -1.48
N PHE A 33 1.95 -4.94 -1.94
CA PHE A 33 1.72 -3.50 -1.88
C PHE A 33 1.57 -2.99 -0.43
N ASN A 34 0.73 -3.65 0.38
CA ASN A 34 0.49 -3.31 1.78
C ASN A 34 1.78 -3.42 2.61
N THR A 35 2.63 -4.40 2.31
CA THR A 35 3.95 -4.53 2.94
C THR A 35 4.84 -3.32 2.63
N LEU A 36 4.93 -2.90 1.36
CA LEU A 36 5.69 -1.69 0.99
C LEU A 36 5.09 -0.43 1.58
N TRP A 37 3.76 -0.32 1.60
CA TRP A 37 3.05 0.82 2.20
C TRP A 37 3.36 0.95 3.69
N ALA A 38 3.35 -0.16 4.43
CA ALA A 38 3.68 -0.19 5.85
C ALA A 38 5.18 0.13 6.09
N LEU A 39 6.07 -0.45 5.28
CA LEU A 39 7.51 -0.15 5.36
C LEU A 39 7.80 1.33 5.06
N HIS A 40 7.09 1.91 4.09
CA HIS A 40 7.18 3.32 3.79
C HIS A 40 6.76 4.15 5.01
N ALA A 41 5.55 3.93 5.55
CA ALA A 41 5.01 4.68 6.70
C ALA A 41 5.88 4.62 7.97
N LEU A 42 6.70 3.57 8.12
CA LEU A 42 7.61 3.38 9.24
C LEU A 42 9.05 3.85 8.95
N SER A 43 9.34 4.33 7.73
CA SER A 43 10.68 4.75 7.32
C SER A 43 11.07 6.06 8.01
N PRO A 44 12.32 6.21 8.52
CA PRO A 44 12.76 7.41 9.23
C PRO A 44 12.75 8.69 8.38
N GLU A 45 12.85 8.56 7.07
CA GLU A 45 12.92 9.67 6.11
C GLU A 45 11.60 9.89 5.36
N HIS A 46 10.49 9.40 5.92
CA HIS A 46 9.18 9.70 5.36
C HIS A 46 8.94 11.22 5.40
N PRO A 47 8.58 11.87 4.27
CA PRO A 47 8.16 13.27 4.29
C PRO A 47 6.89 13.48 5.11
#